data_AF-A0A1M2V7I8-F1
#
_entry.id   AF-A0A1M2V7I8-F1
#
_cell.length_a   1.000
_cell.length_b   1.000
_cell.length_c   1.000
_cell.angle_alpha   90.00
_cell.angle_beta   90.00
_cell.angle_gamma   90.00
#
_symmetry.space_group_name_H-M   'P 1'
#
loop_
_entity.id
_entity.type
_entity.pdbx_description
1 polymer ?
#
loop_
_entity_poly.entity_id
_entity_poly.type
_entity_poly.pdbx_seq_one_letter_code
_entity_poly.pdbx_strand_id
1 'polypeptide(L)'
;MPSPYVFQSEGVRSFTALAVVTDVASAISPCGMCRQVIREFCAPNMPILLIAADYEKRLAEGLSNGGVKETNIGELLPDSFGPEDLERPRGQ
;
A
#
# COMPACT_ATOMS: atom_id res chain seq x y z
N MET A 1 -2.63 6.61 15.40
CA MET A 1 -2.52 6.35 13.94
C MET A 1 -3.90 6.63 13.35
N PRO A 2 -4.04 7.51 12.34
CA PRO A 2 -5.36 7.84 11.81
C PRO A 2 -5.95 6.63 11.06
N SER A 3 -7.25 6.42 11.24
CA SER A 3 -8.03 5.41 10.54
C SER A 3 -8.01 5.69 9.02
N PRO A 4 -7.95 4.66 8.14
CA PRO A 4 -7.95 4.86 6.69
C PRO A 4 -9.15 5.68 6.17
N TYR A 5 -10.23 5.76 6.93
CA TYR A 5 -11.43 6.55 6.60
C TYR A 5 -11.28 8.07 6.79
N VAL A 6 -10.26 8.53 7.50
CA VAL A 6 -10.09 9.98 7.82
C VAL A 6 -9.79 10.79 6.56
N PHE A 7 -8.93 10.29 5.67
CA PHE A 7 -8.55 11.01 4.45
C PHE A 7 -9.72 11.20 3.47
N GLN A 8 -10.67 10.25 3.46
CA GLN A 8 -11.87 10.35 2.64
C GLN A 8 -12.84 11.41 3.19
N SER A 9 -12.95 11.52 4.52
CA SER A 9 -13.71 12.59 5.20
C SER A 9 -13.14 13.98 4.91
N GLU A 10 -11.83 14.08 4.66
CA GLU A 10 -11.14 15.33 4.34
C GLU A 10 -11.10 15.64 2.84
N GLY A 11 -11.70 14.79 2.00
CA GLY A 11 -11.78 15.00 0.55
C GLY A 11 -10.47 14.74 -0.21
N VAL A 12 -9.48 14.12 0.43
CA VAL A 12 -8.21 13.77 -0.21
C VAL A 12 -8.43 12.57 -1.13
N ARG A 13 -8.15 12.77 -2.43
CA ARG A 13 -8.40 11.75 -3.49
C ARG A 13 -7.16 11.32 -4.25
N SER A 14 -6.00 11.88 -3.94
CA SER A 14 -4.74 11.56 -4.62
C SER A 14 -3.61 11.47 -3.61
N PHE A 15 -2.89 10.35 -3.65
CA PHE A 15 -1.74 10.07 -2.80
C PHE A 15 -0.50 9.89 -3.67
N THR A 16 0.64 10.37 -3.20
CA THR A 16 1.93 10.22 -3.92
C THR A 16 2.59 8.88 -3.62
N ALA A 17 2.50 8.41 -2.37
CA ALA A 17 3.08 7.15 -1.91
C ALA A 17 2.40 6.69 -0.62
N LEU A 18 2.54 5.41 -0.28
CA LEU A 18 2.09 4.82 0.98
C LEU A 18 3.24 4.11 1.68
N ALA A 19 3.46 4.38 2.96
CA ALA A 19 4.43 3.64 3.78
C ALA A 19 3.70 2.69 4.74
N VAL A 20 4.10 1.41 4.76
CA VAL A 20 3.62 0.38 5.68
C VAL A 20 4.77 0.01 6.60
N VAL A 21 4.63 0.30 7.88
CA VAL A 21 5.63 0.01 8.91
C VAL A 21 5.13 -1.09 9.82
N THR A 22 6.03 -1.98 10.23
CA THR A 22 5.71 -3.08 11.15
C THR A 22 6.73 -3.16 12.28
N ASP A 23 6.32 -3.74 13.40
CA ASP A 23 7.19 -3.98 14.57
C ASP A 23 7.93 -5.33 14.48
N VAL A 24 8.16 -5.82 13.26
CA VAL A 24 8.94 -7.02 13.00
C VAL A 24 10.15 -6.69 12.15
N ALA A 25 11.23 -7.47 12.30
CA ALA A 25 12.46 -7.30 11.53
C ALA A 25 12.32 -7.70 10.05
N SER A 26 11.10 -7.95 9.55
CA SER A 26 10.85 -8.34 8.16
C SER A 26 9.81 -7.40 7.54
N ALA A 27 10.01 -7.02 6.27
CA ALA A 27 9.02 -6.25 5.54
C ALA A 27 7.80 -7.13 5.23
N ILE A 28 6.69 -6.92 5.94
CA ILE A 28 5.45 -7.66 5.74
C ILE A 28 4.55 -6.96 4.73
N SER A 29 3.98 -7.75 3.82
CA SER A 29 2.97 -7.26 2.88
C SER A 29 1.64 -6.98 3.57
N PRO A 30 0.91 -5.89 3.23
CA PRO A 30 -0.41 -5.60 3.82
C PRO A 30 -1.37 -6.78 3.64
N CYS A 31 -2.31 -6.95 4.58
CA CYS A 31 -3.33 -8.00 4.51
C CYS A 31 -4.32 -7.76 3.36
N GLY A 32 -5.10 -8.77 2.99
CA GLY A 32 -6.02 -8.70 1.84
C GLY A 32 -7.06 -7.57 1.94
N MET A 33 -7.58 -7.30 3.14
CA MET A 33 -8.52 -6.20 3.36
C MET A 33 -7.86 -4.84 3.15
N CYS A 34 -6.63 -4.64 3.65
CA CYS A 34 -5.89 -3.40 3.41
C CYS A 34 -5.58 -3.21 1.92
N ARG A 35 -5.20 -4.28 1.21
CA ARG A 35 -4.97 -4.22 -0.24
C ARG A 35 -6.21 -3.76 -0.98
N GLN A 36 -7.39 -4.26 -0.61
CA GLN A 36 -8.64 -3.85 -1.24
C GLN A 36 -8.99 -2.39 -0.98
N VAL A 37 -8.82 -1.90 0.26
CA VAL A 37 -9.01 -0.48 0.57
C VAL A 37 -8.05 0.40 -0.23
N ILE A 38 -6.78 0.01 -0.32
CA ILE A 38 -5.78 0.73 -1.13
C ILE A 38 -6.20 0.72 -2.60
N ARG A 39 -6.69 -0.41 -3.11
CA ARG A 39 -7.12 -0.54 -4.52
C ARG A 39 -8.33 0.34 -4.86
N GLU A 40 -9.22 0.55 -3.90
CA GLU A 40 -10.41 1.37 -4.06
C GLU A 40 -10.07 2.87 -4.14
N PHE A 41 -9.05 3.32 -3.39
CA PHE A 41 -8.77 4.75 -3.20
C PHE A 41 -7.44 5.25 -3.76
N CYS A 42 -6.54 4.36 -4.18
CA CYS A 42 -5.22 4.70 -4.67
C CYS A 42 -4.99 4.18 -6.09
N ALA A 43 -4.07 4.84 -6.81
CA ALA A 43 -3.72 4.43 -8.16
C ALA A 43 -2.99 3.06 -8.17
N PRO A 44 -3.22 2.20 -9.17
CA PRO A 44 -2.59 0.88 -9.28
C PRO A 44 -1.06 0.89 -9.21
N ASN A 45 -0.46 1.94 -9.75
CA ASN A 45 0.97 2.18 -9.86
C ASN A 45 1.55 3.06 -8.72
N MET A 46 0.73 3.43 -7.73
CA MET A 46 1.22 4.22 -6.60
C MET A 46 2.27 3.41 -5.82
N PRO A 47 3.44 4.00 -5.51
CA PRO A 47 4.49 3.32 -4.77
C PRO A 47 4.05 3.05 -3.32
N ILE A 48 4.28 1.82 -2.89
CA ILE A 48 4.05 1.31 -1.54
C ILE A 48 5.40 0.88 -0.97
N LEU A 49 5.83 1.54 0.10
CA LEU A 49 7.09 1.28 0.80
C LEU A 49 6.83 0.38 2.01
N LEU A 50 7.40 -0.81 2.01
CA LEU A 50 7.33 -1.75 3.14
C LEU A 50 8.59 -1.59 4.00
N ILE A 51 8.39 -1.19 5.25
CA ILE A 51 9.44 -0.81 6.20
C ILE A 51 9.37 -1.77 7.40
N ALA A 52 10.50 -2.39 7.71
CA ALA A 52 10.68 -3.25 8.87
C ALA A 52 11.09 -2.46 10.12
N ALA A 53 10.90 -3.02 11.31
CA ALA A 53 11.22 -2.39 12.59
C ALA A 53 12.71 -2.05 12.74
N ASP A 54 13.59 -2.84 12.14
CA ASP A 54 15.05 -2.68 12.21
C ASP A 54 15.60 -1.71 11.13
N TYR A 55 14.74 -0.88 10.54
CA TYR A 55 15.12 0.13 9.54
C TYR A 55 16.29 1.00 9.98
N GLU A 56 16.25 1.54 11.21
CA GLU A 56 17.31 2.42 11.72
C GLU A 56 18.65 1.68 11.84
N LYS A 57 18.61 0.43 12.31
CA LYS A 57 19.80 -0.42 12.43
C LYS A 57 20.39 -0.73 11.05
N ARG A 58 19.56 -1.09 10.07
CA ARG A 58 19.98 -1.34 8.69
C ARG A 58 20.58 -0.10 8.03
N LEU A 59 20.02 1.07 8.30
CA LEU A 59 20.55 2.34 7.80
C LEU A 59 21.92 2.64 8.41
N ALA A 60 22.09 2.40 9.72
CA ALA A 60 23.37 2.57 10.41
C ALA A 60 24.43 1.55 9.96
N GLU A 61 24.03 0.35 9.58
CA GLU A 61 24.89 -0.70 9.00
C GLU A 61 25.26 -0.43 7.52
N GLY A 62 24.79 0.69 6.95
CA GLY A 62 25.13 1.11 5.59
C GLY A 62 24.32 0.38 4.50
N LEU A 63 23.23 -0.30 4.86
CA LEU A 63 22.34 -0.94 3.89
C LEU A 63 21.59 0.16 3.11
N SER A 64 21.67 0.10 1.78
CA SER A 64 20.99 1.05 0.91
C SER A 64 19.48 1.06 1.19
N ASN A 65 18.93 2.26 1.37
CA ASN A 65 17.53 2.51 1.72
C ASN A 65 17.05 1.77 2.98
N GLY A 66 17.94 1.38 3.90
CA GLY A 66 17.58 0.69 5.15
C GLY A 66 16.83 -0.65 4.95
N GLY A 67 16.97 -1.27 3.78
CA GLY A 67 16.26 -2.50 3.42
C GLY A 67 14.76 -2.32 3.15
N VAL A 68 14.32 -1.10 2.81
CA VAL A 68 12.93 -0.84 2.40
C VAL A 68 12.62 -1.55 1.09
N LYS A 69 11.48 -2.24 1.06
CA LYS A 69 10.97 -2.88 -0.14
C LYS A 69 9.89 -2.02 -0.77
N GLU A 70 10.16 -1.54 -1.97
CA GLU A 70 9.17 -0.83 -2.80
C GLU A 70 8.33 -1.83 -3.60
N THR A 71 7.03 -1.58 -3.71
CA THR A 71 6.07 -2.34 -4.52
C THR A 71 4.90 -1.42 -4.88
N ASN A 72 3.86 -1.95 -5.52
CA ASN A 72 2.64 -1.22 -5.85
C ASN A 72 1.42 -2.15 -5.70
N ILE A 73 0.20 -1.61 -5.79
CA ILE A 73 -0.98 -2.45 -5.58
C ILE A 73 -1.21 -3.42 -6.75
N GLY A 74 -0.78 -3.08 -7.97
CA GLY A 74 -0.83 -3.99 -9.12
C GLY A 74 0.03 -5.26 -8.93
N GLU A 75 1.19 -5.12 -8.30
CA GLU A 75 2.06 -6.26 -7.94
C GLU A 75 1.51 -7.07 -6.76
N LEU A 76 0.91 -6.38 -5.77
CA LEU A 76 0.39 -7.02 -4.56
C LEU A 76 -0.98 -7.69 -4.78
N LEU A 77 -1.73 -7.28 -5.79
CA LEU A 77 -3.05 -7.79 -6.12
C LEU A 77 -3.27 -7.76 -7.64
N PRO A 78 -2.69 -8.70 -8.40
CA PRO A 78 -2.91 -8.80 -9.84
C PRO A 78 -4.38 -9.13 -10.13
N ASP A 79 -4.89 -8.64 -11.27
CA ASP A 79 -6.28 -8.82 -11.72
C ASP A 79 -7.32 -8.44 -10.65
N SER A 80 -6.99 -7.45 -9.81
CA SER A 80 -7.85 -6.98 -8.73
C SER A 80 -9.18 -6.44 -9.25
N PHE A 81 -10.27 -6.79 -8.59
CA PHE A 81 -11.56 -6.11 -8.73
C PHE A 81 -11.43 -4.64 -8.26
N GLY A 82 -11.79 -3.70 -9.11
CA GLY A 82 -11.74 -2.26 -8.86
C GLY A 82 -13.04 -1.55 -9.21
N PRO A 83 -13.11 -0.23 -8.99
CA PRO A 83 -14.29 0.58 -9.31
C PRO A 83 -14.75 0.44 -10.77
N GLU A 84 -13.81 0.26 -11.70
CA GLU A 84 -14.08 0.05 -13.12
C GLU A 84 -14.85 -1.24 -13.43
N ASP A 85 -14.80 -2.24 -12.54
CA ASP A 85 -15.52 -3.49 -12.69
C ASP A 85 -17.01 -3.35 -12.34
N LEU A 86 -17.38 -2.33 -11.54
CA LEU A 86 -18.76 -2.06 -11.17
C LEU A 86 -19.60 -1.57 -12.37
N GLU A 87 -18.97 -0.92 -13.33
CA GLU A 87 -19.60 -0.38 -14.54
C GLU A 87 -19.69 -1.42 -15.67
N ARG A 88 -19.07 -2.59 -15.50
CA ARG A 88 -19.11 -3.64 -16.51
C ARG A 88 -20.54 -4.17 -16.69
N PRO A 89 -20.95 -4.46 -17.94
CA PRO A 89 -22.26 -5.04 -18.20
C PRO A 89 -22.37 -6.37 -17.45
N ARG A 90 -23.38 -6.47 -16.58
CA ARG A 90 -23.73 -7.71 -15.92
C ARG A 90 -24.30 -8.63 -17.00
N GLY A 91 -23.73 -9.82 -17.15
CA GLY A 91 -24.10 -10.77 -18.20
C GLY A 91 -25.62 -10.89 -18.35
N GLN A 92 -26.11 -10.49 -19.52
CA GLN A 92 -27.39 -10.93 -20.07
C GLN A 92 -27.16 -12.25 -20.79
#